data_AF-A0A8H4N3K5-F1
#
_entry.id   AF-A0A8H4N3K5-F1
#
_cell.length_a   1.000
_cell.length_b   1.000
_cell.length_c   1.000
_cell.angle_alpha   90.00
_cell.angle_beta   90.00
_cell.angle_gamma   90.00
#
_symmetry.space_group_name_H-M   'P 1'
#
loop_
_entity.id
_entity.type
_entity.pdbx_description
1 polymer ?
#
loop_
_entity_poly.entity_id
_entity_poly.type
_entity_poly.pdbx_seq_one_letter_code
_entity_poly.pdbx_strand_id
1 'polypeptide(L)'
;MPCSNRLSILLFTLAFLSLSAFAIECPPKSEIVYSPFKPWWYFYNGTAQRCWRTASCVFIQADEDETRKQQYGATALVMGLIPLTLRDIAWPEKRMIPVSKRPTFVVEMLVLALGLQPIVFEKGGNGDEDARNVAEKSSIFARWAWELKRRTVVLLVAVTTVLLLVCYAGVALVEIYSKRSALACPFPVICLMWYVCGIVPGAIHACLSRLRVRWTRNWEEQRKAYRRAASNETSYDHERSTLQVSVPAEHVAAAGEHDTNSSKFSQSKEGLGTSESKDQESEEWWIVQLVWAIYNIAGTLVFTSIMAVTVLELFVWVVVCFAATGASKMLAYFICLAFEDGI
;
A
#
# COMPACT_ATOMS: atom_id res chain seq x y z
N MET A 1 -28.18 -26.88 44.97
CA MET A 1 -27.16 -25.93 45.48
C MET A 1 -26.73 -24.99 44.36
N PRO A 2 -27.23 -23.74 44.28
CA PRO A 2 -26.89 -22.78 43.22
C PRO A 2 -26.29 -21.46 43.73
N CYS A 3 -25.42 -21.47 44.76
CA CYS A 3 -24.88 -20.24 45.37
C CYS A 3 -23.47 -19.84 44.91
N SER A 4 -22.76 -20.62 44.09
CA SER A 4 -21.35 -20.34 43.77
C SER A 4 -21.16 -19.26 42.68
N ASN A 5 -22.02 -19.21 41.66
CA ASN A 5 -21.80 -18.32 40.50
C ASN A 5 -22.10 -16.84 40.76
N ARG A 6 -22.94 -16.49 41.75
CA ARG A 6 -23.29 -15.10 42.04
C ARG A 6 -22.18 -14.35 42.78
N LEU A 7 -21.42 -15.05 43.62
CA LEU A 7 -20.31 -14.45 44.38
C LEU A 7 -19.13 -14.09 43.47
N SER A 8 -18.85 -14.92 42.46
CA SER A 8 -17.76 -14.70 41.51
C SER A 8 -18.01 -13.50 40.59
N ILE A 9 -19.25 -13.32 40.11
CA ILE A 9 -19.63 -12.15 39.30
C ILE A 9 -19.57 -10.86 40.14
N LEU A 10 -20.00 -10.91 41.41
CA LEU A 10 -19.95 -9.75 42.32
C LEU A 10 -18.51 -9.37 42.70
N LEU A 11 -17.63 -10.34 42.88
CA LEU A 11 -16.20 -10.10 43.09
C LEU A 11 -15.52 -9.58 41.82
N PHE A 12 -15.89 -10.08 40.64
CA PHE A 12 -15.39 -9.55 39.36
C PHE A 12 -15.87 -8.12 39.10
N THR A 13 -17.13 -7.80 39.39
CA THR A 13 -17.64 -6.43 39.23
C THR A 13 -17.08 -5.49 40.28
N LEU A 14 -16.89 -5.91 41.53
CA LEU A 14 -16.21 -5.11 42.57
C LEU A 14 -14.71 -4.92 42.29
N ALA A 15 -14.03 -5.92 41.72
CA ALA A 15 -12.67 -5.78 41.22
C ALA A 15 -12.58 -4.82 40.02
N PHE A 16 -13.57 -4.86 39.11
CA PHE A 16 -13.66 -3.92 37.98
C PHE A 16 -14.00 -2.48 38.42
N LEU A 17 -14.85 -2.33 39.46
CA LEU A 17 -15.23 -1.05 40.05
C LEU A 17 -14.14 -0.44 40.94
N SER A 18 -13.25 -1.25 41.51
CA SER A 18 -12.09 -0.75 42.26
C SER A 18 -10.90 -0.40 41.35
N LEU A 19 -10.82 -0.97 40.14
CA LEU A 19 -9.81 -0.59 39.14
C LEU A 19 -10.11 0.77 38.47
N SER A 20 -11.35 1.26 38.55
CA SER A 20 -11.78 2.53 37.93
C SER A 20 -11.66 3.76 38.83
N ALA A 21 -11.11 3.62 40.05
CA ALA A 21 -10.91 4.73 40.98
C ALA A 21 -9.43 5.09 41.20
N PHE A 22 -8.60 5.04 40.15
CA PHE A 22 -7.45 5.94 40.14
C PHE A 22 -7.99 7.34 39.84
N ALA A 23 -8.34 8.08 40.88
CA ALA A 23 -8.51 9.52 40.77
C ALA A 23 -7.17 10.08 40.26
N ILE A 24 -7.09 10.32 38.96
CA ILE A 24 -5.95 10.97 38.35
C ILE A 24 -6.04 12.42 38.82
N GLU A 25 -5.33 12.75 39.90
CA GLU A 25 -5.21 14.13 40.34
C GLU A 25 -4.33 14.86 39.33
N CYS A 26 -5.00 15.59 38.43
CA CYS A 26 -4.36 16.34 37.37
C CYS A 26 -3.81 17.65 37.91
N PRO A 27 -2.60 18.07 37.48
CA PRO A 27 -2.06 19.36 37.89
C PRO A 27 -2.97 20.50 37.41
N PRO A 28 -3.00 21.63 38.14
CA PRO A 28 -3.86 22.77 37.80
C PRO A 28 -3.58 23.29 36.38
N LYS A 29 -4.61 23.81 35.70
CA LYS A 29 -4.56 24.27 34.30
C LYS A 29 -3.40 25.23 34.00
N SER A 30 -2.98 26.05 34.97
CA SER A 30 -1.88 27.01 34.85
C SER A 30 -0.51 26.38 34.66
N GLU A 31 -0.32 25.13 35.10
CA GLU A 31 0.96 24.41 34.97
C GLU A 31 1.06 23.64 33.65
N ILE A 32 -0.08 23.36 33.00
CA ILE A 32 -0.12 22.68 31.71
C ILE A 32 0.14 23.70 30.61
N VAL A 33 1.43 23.97 30.36
CA VAL A 33 1.86 24.92 29.33
C VAL A 33 1.67 24.32 27.93
N TYR A 34 0.69 24.84 27.20
CA TYR A 34 0.47 24.62 25.76
C TYR A 34 1.50 25.40 24.93
N SER A 35 2.79 25.10 25.06
CA SER A 35 3.86 25.71 24.27
C SER A 35 4.27 24.81 23.09
N PRO A 36 4.27 25.33 21.84
CA PRO A 36 4.46 24.54 20.62
C PRO A 36 5.90 24.06 20.34
N PHE A 37 6.90 24.38 21.18
CA PHE A 37 8.32 24.09 20.83
C PHE A 37 9.23 23.71 22.01
N LYS A 38 8.66 23.25 23.13
CA LYS A 38 9.49 22.74 24.23
C LYS A 38 9.56 21.21 24.17
N PRO A 39 10.76 20.60 24.20
CA PRO A 39 10.88 19.15 24.07
C PRO A 39 10.21 18.42 25.24
N TRP A 40 9.69 17.22 24.99
CA TRP A 40 8.86 16.47 25.95
C TRP A 40 9.55 16.26 27.32
N TRP A 41 10.85 15.95 27.31
CA TRP A 41 11.64 15.70 28.53
C TRP A 41 11.84 16.96 29.40
N TYR A 42 11.52 18.15 28.88
CA TYR A 42 11.56 19.39 29.68
C TYR A 42 10.46 19.41 30.75
N PHE A 43 9.29 18.82 30.47
CA PHE A 43 8.15 18.84 31.37
C PHE A 43 8.07 17.59 32.25
N TYR A 44 8.67 16.49 31.78
CA TYR A 44 8.59 15.21 32.47
C TYR A 44 9.94 14.52 32.46
N ASN A 45 10.51 14.41 33.65
CA ASN A 45 11.58 13.49 33.95
C ASN A 45 10.96 12.32 34.75
N GLY A 46 10.80 11.14 34.14
CA GLY A 46 10.10 10.04 34.80
C GLY A 46 9.75 8.84 33.91
N THR A 47 8.89 7.97 34.42
CA THR A 47 8.46 6.72 33.77
C THR A 47 7.41 6.95 32.67
N ALA A 48 7.31 6.03 31.70
CA ALA A 48 6.29 6.07 30.65
C ALA A 48 4.87 6.24 31.22
N GLN A 49 4.55 5.64 32.37
CA GLN A 49 3.24 5.78 33.02
C GLN A 49 2.90 7.24 33.41
N ARG A 50 3.91 8.04 33.80
CA ARG A 50 3.70 9.47 34.09
C ARG A 50 3.43 10.27 32.82
N CYS A 51 4.05 9.88 31.70
CA CYS A 51 3.74 10.46 30.39
C CYS A 51 2.28 10.22 30.02
N TRP A 52 1.83 8.96 30.10
CA TRP A 52 0.45 8.58 29.82
C TRP A 52 -0.54 9.32 30.71
N ARG A 53 -0.29 9.35 32.03
CA ARG A 53 -1.12 10.08 32.98
C ARG A 53 -1.24 11.56 32.63
N THR A 54 -0.12 12.18 32.26
CA THR A 54 -0.10 13.57 31.83
C THR A 54 -0.92 13.78 30.56
N ALA A 55 -0.69 12.95 29.53
CA ALA A 55 -1.42 13.04 28.28
C ALA A 55 -2.94 12.95 28.56
N SER A 56 -3.36 12.01 29.41
CA SER A 56 -4.75 11.91 29.86
C SER A 56 -5.25 13.17 30.56
N CYS A 57 -4.46 13.78 31.46
CA CYS A 57 -4.83 15.03 32.12
C CYS A 57 -4.99 16.20 31.15
N VAL A 58 -4.11 16.29 30.15
CA VAL A 58 -4.18 17.30 29.08
C VAL A 58 -5.49 17.14 28.30
N PHE A 59 -5.92 15.91 28.02
CA PHE A 59 -7.19 15.62 27.34
C PHE A 59 -8.41 15.91 28.22
N ILE A 60 -8.39 15.52 29.50
CA ILE A 60 -9.50 15.82 30.42
C ILE A 60 -9.73 17.33 30.54
N GLN A 61 -8.66 18.10 30.69
CA GLN A 61 -8.77 19.57 30.77
C GLN A 61 -9.13 20.22 29.44
N ALA A 62 -8.85 19.54 28.33
CA ALA A 62 -9.29 19.95 27.01
C ALA A 62 -10.78 19.72 26.79
N ASP A 63 -11.34 18.65 27.35
CA ASP A 63 -12.77 18.33 27.27
C ASP A 63 -13.66 19.32 28.02
N GLU A 64 -13.12 20.02 29.02
CA GLU A 64 -13.82 21.10 29.71
C GLU A 64 -14.05 22.34 28.82
N ASP A 65 -13.26 22.53 27.77
CA ASP A 65 -13.39 23.62 26.81
C ASP A 65 -13.98 23.10 25.48
N GLU A 66 -15.25 23.39 25.22
CA GLU A 66 -15.98 22.85 24.06
C GLU A 66 -15.31 23.15 22.70
N THR A 67 -14.72 24.34 22.56
CA THR A 67 -14.00 24.76 21.35
C THR A 67 -12.75 23.91 21.08
N ARG A 68 -12.08 23.46 22.14
CA ARG A 68 -10.83 22.68 22.04
C ARG A 68 -11.14 21.23 21.74
N LYS A 69 -12.23 20.69 22.30
CA LYS A 69 -12.76 19.38 21.93
C LYS A 69 -13.03 19.26 20.42
N GLN A 70 -13.67 20.27 19.82
CA GLN A 70 -13.90 20.31 18.37
C GLN A 70 -12.59 20.40 17.59
N GLN A 71 -11.63 21.22 18.04
CA GLN A 71 -10.31 21.31 17.39
C GLN A 71 -9.54 19.99 17.42
N TYR A 72 -9.56 19.23 18.53
CA TYR A 72 -8.88 17.94 18.60
C TYR A 72 -9.57 16.87 17.77
N GLY A 73 -10.91 16.85 17.74
CA GLY A 73 -11.65 16.00 16.83
C GLY A 73 -11.30 16.27 15.36
N ALA A 74 -11.26 17.55 14.96
CA ALA A 74 -10.87 17.94 13.61
C ALA A 74 -9.40 17.59 13.30
N THR A 75 -8.50 17.81 14.25
CA THR A 75 -7.07 17.51 14.10
C THR A 75 -6.82 16.01 13.96
N ALA A 76 -7.47 15.19 14.80
CA ALA A 76 -7.38 13.73 14.69
C ALA A 76 -7.92 13.24 13.35
N LEU A 77 -9.01 13.84 12.86
CA LEU A 77 -9.57 13.54 11.55
C LEU A 77 -8.57 13.91 10.44
N VAL A 78 -8.00 15.11 10.45
CA VAL A 78 -6.99 15.53 9.46
C VAL A 78 -5.76 14.64 9.53
N MET A 79 -5.21 14.39 10.71
CA MET A 79 -4.05 13.51 10.90
C MET A 79 -4.32 12.08 10.43
N GLY A 80 -5.51 11.54 10.69
CA GLY A 80 -5.90 10.21 10.19
C GLY A 80 -6.13 10.20 8.67
N LEU A 81 -6.57 11.32 8.10
CA LEU A 81 -6.68 11.48 6.66
C LEU A 81 -5.34 11.68 5.99
N ILE A 82 -4.29 12.18 6.64
CA ILE A 82 -2.98 12.40 6.01
C ILE A 82 -2.44 11.11 5.36
N PRO A 83 -2.32 9.97 6.07
CA PRO A 83 -1.86 8.72 5.45
C PRO A 83 -2.75 8.28 4.28
N LEU A 84 -4.07 8.43 4.41
CA LEU A 84 -5.03 8.02 3.38
C LEU A 84 -4.96 8.93 2.14
N THR A 85 -4.95 10.24 2.35
CA THR A 85 -4.94 11.24 1.28
C THR A 85 -3.57 11.32 0.59
N LEU A 86 -2.47 11.26 1.33
CA LEU A 86 -1.13 11.23 0.72
C LEU A 86 -0.90 9.92 -0.04
N ARG A 87 -1.51 8.82 0.41
CA ARG A 87 -1.46 7.55 -0.31
C ARG A 87 -2.35 7.58 -1.56
N ASP A 88 -3.61 8.01 -1.44
CA ASP A 88 -4.64 7.83 -2.48
C ASP A 88 -4.86 9.06 -3.38
N ILE A 89 -4.80 10.30 -2.86
CA ILE A 89 -5.07 11.53 -3.65
C ILE A 89 -3.85 11.96 -4.46
N ALA A 90 -2.63 11.73 -3.97
CA ALA A 90 -1.44 12.13 -4.71
C ALA A 90 -1.27 11.37 -6.03
N TRP A 91 -1.82 10.14 -6.17
CA TRP A 91 -1.68 9.36 -7.40
C TRP A 91 -2.65 8.14 -7.52
N PRO A 92 -3.96 8.36 -7.73
CA PRO A 92 -4.95 7.28 -7.69
C PRO A 92 -4.85 6.27 -8.86
N GLU A 93 -4.44 6.67 -10.06
CA GLU A 93 -4.44 5.78 -11.25
C GLU A 93 -3.03 5.37 -11.75
N LYS A 94 -1.94 5.89 -11.16
CA LYS A 94 -0.57 5.69 -11.69
C LYS A 94 0.48 5.38 -10.63
N ARG A 95 0.17 4.49 -9.68
CA ARG A 95 1.21 3.86 -8.84
C ARG A 95 2.12 2.93 -9.64
N MET A 96 1.77 2.70 -10.90
CA MET A 96 2.43 1.77 -11.80
C MET A 96 3.56 2.49 -12.53
N ILE A 97 4.77 1.94 -12.46
CA ILE A 97 5.89 2.38 -13.28
C ILE A 97 6.12 1.30 -14.34
N PRO A 98 6.02 1.64 -15.64
CA PRO A 98 6.39 0.69 -16.69
C PRO A 98 7.91 0.47 -16.64
N VAL A 99 8.32 -0.78 -16.53
CA VAL A 99 9.72 -1.23 -16.52
C VAL A 99 9.85 -2.30 -17.61
N SER A 100 10.90 -2.28 -18.43
CA SER A 100 11.07 -3.30 -19.49
C SER A 100 11.36 -4.69 -18.94
N LYS A 101 11.96 -4.74 -17.75
CA LYS A 101 12.38 -5.99 -17.12
C LYS A 101 12.07 -5.98 -15.64
N ARG A 102 11.73 -7.16 -15.12
CA ARG A 102 11.47 -7.31 -13.69
C ARG A 102 12.73 -7.02 -12.87
N PRO A 103 12.66 -6.13 -11.86
CA PRO A 103 13.80 -5.83 -10.99
C PRO A 103 14.17 -7.00 -10.07
N THR A 104 15.35 -6.89 -9.43
CA THR A 104 15.75 -7.85 -8.39
C THR A 104 14.82 -7.77 -7.18
N PHE A 105 14.78 -8.82 -6.35
CA PHE A 105 13.83 -8.92 -5.22
C PHE A 105 13.92 -7.73 -4.27
N VAL A 106 15.15 -7.32 -3.96
CA VAL A 106 15.42 -6.22 -3.03
C VAL A 106 14.91 -4.90 -3.60
N VAL A 107 15.15 -4.66 -4.89
CA VAL A 107 14.69 -3.45 -5.57
C VAL A 107 13.17 -3.42 -5.66
N GLU A 108 12.54 -4.54 -6.05
CA GLU A 108 11.07 -4.70 -6.07
C GLU A 108 10.46 -4.40 -4.70
N MET A 109 11.02 -4.99 -3.63
CA MET A 109 10.60 -4.75 -2.25
C MET A 109 10.73 -3.27 -1.85
N LEU A 110 11.86 -2.63 -2.14
CA LEU A 110 12.10 -1.22 -1.79
C LEU A 110 11.15 -0.29 -2.53
N VAL A 111 10.95 -0.51 -3.83
CA VAL A 111 10.02 0.28 -4.66
C VAL A 111 8.58 0.14 -4.13
N LEU A 112 8.17 -1.08 -3.77
CA LEU A 112 6.87 -1.35 -3.16
C LEU A 112 6.75 -0.70 -1.77
N ALA A 113 7.79 -0.70 -0.94
CA ALA A 113 7.80 -0.07 0.37
C ALA A 113 7.67 1.47 0.28
N LEU A 114 8.31 2.07 -0.73
CA LEU A 114 8.16 3.49 -1.10
C LEU A 114 6.79 3.77 -1.77
N GLY A 115 6.03 2.70 -2.07
CA GLY A 115 4.64 2.69 -2.51
C GLY A 115 4.44 2.91 -4.01
N LEU A 116 5.42 2.54 -4.82
CA LEU A 116 5.24 2.39 -6.27
C LEU A 116 5.23 0.91 -6.62
N GLN A 117 4.59 0.56 -7.72
CA GLN A 117 4.45 -0.79 -8.23
C GLN A 117 5.10 -0.87 -9.60
N PRO A 118 6.19 -1.63 -9.79
CA PRO A 118 6.76 -1.83 -11.10
C PRO A 118 5.86 -2.79 -11.91
N ILE A 119 5.45 -2.39 -13.10
CA ILE A 119 4.76 -3.25 -14.08
C ILE A 119 5.73 -3.58 -15.19
N VAL A 120 5.83 -4.87 -15.50
CA VAL A 120 6.73 -5.38 -16.53
C VAL A 120 6.00 -5.39 -17.85
N PHE A 121 6.53 -4.65 -18.83
CA PHE A 121 6.10 -4.74 -20.23
C PHE A 121 7.16 -5.53 -20.99
N GLU A 122 6.87 -6.79 -21.30
CA GLU A 122 7.76 -7.60 -22.11
C GLU A 122 7.78 -7.08 -23.55
N LYS A 123 8.97 -7.06 -24.15
CA LYS A 123 9.16 -6.61 -25.53
C LYS A 123 8.67 -7.68 -26.52
N GLY A 124 7.36 -7.83 -26.64
CA GLY A 124 6.69 -8.81 -27.49
C GLY A 124 6.54 -8.32 -28.93
N GLY A 125 7.19 -9.01 -29.87
CA GLY A 125 7.21 -8.67 -31.28
C GLY A 125 5.86 -8.86 -31.99
N ASN A 126 5.07 -7.79 -32.08
CA ASN A 126 4.29 -7.38 -33.27
C ASN A 126 3.32 -6.21 -33.00
N GLY A 127 3.29 -5.66 -31.79
CA GLY A 127 2.42 -4.53 -31.46
C GLY A 127 2.46 -4.07 -30.00
N ASP A 128 3.26 -4.71 -29.13
CA ASP A 128 3.33 -4.33 -27.73
C ASP A 128 4.00 -2.97 -27.55
N GLU A 129 3.36 -2.11 -26.77
CA GLU A 129 3.90 -0.80 -26.43
C GLU A 129 5.13 -0.99 -25.54
N ASP A 130 6.32 -0.62 -26.04
CA ASP A 130 7.54 -0.57 -25.22
C ASP A 130 7.26 0.21 -23.92
N ALA A 131 7.82 -0.22 -22.78
CA ALA A 131 7.68 0.43 -21.47
C ALA A 131 7.92 1.96 -21.54
N ARG A 132 8.87 2.37 -22.39
CA ARG A 132 9.17 3.76 -22.72
C ARG A 132 8.00 4.49 -23.39
N ASN A 133 7.36 3.89 -24.39
CA ASN A 133 6.23 4.50 -25.10
C ASN A 133 5.03 4.70 -24.16
N VAL A 134 4.76 3.72 -23.29
CA VAL A 134 3.72 3.84 -22.26
C VAL A 134 4.06 4.96 -21.28
N ALA A 135 5.32 5.04 -20.84
CA ALA A 135 5.78 6.09 -19.94
C ALA A 135 5.66 7.49 -20.55
N GLU A 136 6.11 7.67 -21.79
CA GLU A 136 6.08 8.94 -22.52
C GLU A 136 4.65 9.46 -22.73
N LYS A 137 3.70 8.56 -22.99
CA LYS A 137 2.27 8.91 -23.09
C LYS A 137 1.66 9.30 -21.74
N SER A 138 2.18 8.77 -20.63
CA SER A 138 1.58 8.93 -19.30
C SER A 138 1.80 10.32 -18.68
N SER A 139 2.96 10.95 -18.90
CA SER A 139 3.31 12.26 -18.34
C SER A 139 4.56 12.90 -18.95
N ILE A 140 4.59 14.24 -18.96
CA ILE A 140 5.75 15.04 -19.37
C ILE A 140 6.98 14.73 -18.50
N PHE A 141 6.75 14.52 -17.20
CA PHE A 141 7.82 14.18 -16.24
C PHE A 141 8.46 12.84 -16.59
N ALA A 142 7.66 11.83 -16.94
CA ALA A 142 8.19 10.53 -17.35
C ALA A 142 9.05 10.66 -18.61
N ARG A 143 8.56 11.36 -19.65
CA ARG A 143 9.34 11.61 -20.87
C ARG A 143 10.70 12.24 -20.56
N TRP A 144 10.71 13.28 -19.74
CA TRP A 144 11.96 13.94 -19.32
C TRP A 144 12.90 12.97 -18.60
N ALA A 145 12.37 12.16 -17.68
CA ALA A 145 13.20 11.26 -16.88
C ALA A 145 13.83 10.12 -17.69
N TRP A 146 13.15 9.65 -18.74
CA TRP A 146 13.66 8.65 -19.68
C TRP A 146 14.74 9.18 -20.63
N GLU A 147 14.84 10.50 -20.82
CA GLU A 147 15.92 11.13 -21.62
C GLU A 147 17.23 11.32 -20.84
N LEU A 148 17.21 11.11 -19.51
CA LEU A 148 18.38 11.29 -18.66
C LEU A 148 19.41 10.19 -18.86
N LYS A 149 20.70 10.54 -18.87
CA LYS A 149 21.79 9.56 -18.87
C LYS A 149 21.87 8.82 -17.53
N ARG A 150 22.32 7.56 -17.55
CA ARG A 150 22.44 6.71 -16.35
C ARG A 150 23.18 7.36 -15.18
N ARG A 151 24.28 8.08 -15.46
CA ARG A 151 25.05 8.80 -14.42
C ARG A 151 24.20 9.85 -13.71
N THR A 152 23.36 10.56 -14.45
CA THR A 152 22.45 11.57 -13.90
C THR A 152 21.35 10.92 -13.08
N VAL A 153 20.80 9.79 -13.54
CA VAL A 153 19.79 9.03 -12.78
C VAL A 153 20.37 8.54 -11.45
N VAL A 154 21.57 7.98 -11.43
CA VAL A 154 22.25 7.54 -10.19
C VAL A 154 22.49 8.72 -9.23
N LEU A 155 22.88 9.88 -9.77
CA LEU A 155 23.02 11.10 -8.96
C LEU A 155 21.67 11.53 -8.37
N LEU A 156 20.59 11.48 -9.15
CA LEU A 156 19.24 11.80 -8.66
C LEU A 156 18.75 10.81 -7.61
N VAL A 157 19.08 9.52 -7.72
CA VAL A 157 18.83 8.53 -6.65
C VAL A 157 19.54 8.95 -5.36
N ALA A 158 20.82 9.35 -5.44
CA ALA A 158 21.56 9.81 -4.26
C ALA A 158 20.94 11.08 -3.66
N VAL A 159 20.61 12.07 -4.48
CA VAL A 159 20.00 13.34 -4.04
C VAL A 159 18.62 13.11 -3.42
N THR A 160 17.76 12.30 -4.04
CA THR A 160 16.44 11.98 -3.50
C THR A 160 16.51 11.12 -2.24
N THR A 161 17.52 10.26 -2.11
CA THR A 161 17.81 9.54 -0.86
C THR A 161 18.15 10.52 0.26
N VAL A 162 19.06 11.47 0.03
CA VAL A 162 19.39 12.51 1.02
C VAL A 162 18.17 13.34 1.37
N LEU A 163 17.39 13.75 0.37
CA LEU A 163 16.15 14.49 0.58
C LEU A 163 15.15 13.71 1.45
N LEU A 164 14.98 12.41 1.19
CA LEU A 164 14.12 11.55 1.99
C LEU A 164 14.60 11.44 3.44
N LEU A 165 15.91 11.29 3.66
CA LEU A 165 16.50 11.27 5.00
C LEU A 165 16.28 12.59 5.74
N VAL A 166 16.38 13.74 5.05
CA VAL A 166 16.06 15.05 5.63
C VAL A 166 14.57 15.14 5.98
N CYS A 167 13.67 14.66 5.12
CA CYS A 167 12.25 14.61 5.43
C CYS A 167 11.95 13.71 6.63
N TYR A 168 12.60 12.55 6.74
CA TYR A 168 12.47 11.64 7.89
C TYR A 168 13.03 12.23 9.18
N ALA A 169 14.16 12.94 9.10
CA ALA A 169 14.66 13.73 10.23
C ALA A 169 13.65 14.82 10.62
N GLY A 170 13.02 15.47 9.64
CA GLY A 170 11.91 16.40 9.84
C GLY A 170 10.73 15.76 10.57
N VAL A 171 10.26 14.58 10.14
CA VAL A 171 9.19 13.82 10.81
C VAL A 171 9.58 13.52 12.26
N ALA A 172 10.81 13.03 12.49
CA ALA A 172 11.29 12.73 13.84
C ALA A 172 11.37 13.97 14.73
N LEU A 173 11.87 15.09 14.20
CA LEU A 173 11.92 16.35 14.94
C LEU A 173 10.51 16.83 15.26
N VAL A 174 9.63 16.86 14.26
CA VAL A 174 8.23 17.24 14.48
C VAL A 174 7.60 16.29 15.51
N GLU A 175 7.87 14.99 15.50
CA GLU A 175 7.34 14.07 16.51
C GLU A 175 7.89 14.31 17.93
N ILE A 176 9.19 14.58 18.06
CA ILE A 176 9.87 14.86 19.33
C ILE A 176 9.41 16.19 19.93
N TYR A 177 9.13 17.19 19.09
CA TYR A 177 8.74 18.54 19.51
C TYR A 177 7.21 18.75 19.54
N SER A 178 6.45 18.09 18.66
CA SER A 178 4.98 18.06 18.63
C SER A 178 4.51 17.09 19.69
N LYS A 179 4.45 17.61 20.91
CA LYS A 179 3.91 16.93 22.08
C LYS A 179 2.56 16.28 21.73
N ARG A 180 2.29 15.10 22.32
CA ARG A 180 0.95 14.51 22.54
C ARG A 180 0.47 13.44 21.56
N SER A 181 1.36 12.63 21.01
CA SER A 181 0.95 11.25 20.73
C SER A 181 0.97 10.45 22.04
N ALA A 182 -0.17 9.84 22.40
CA ALA A 182 -0.20 8.88 23.52
C ALA A 182 0.78 7.72 23.32
N LEU A 183 1.06 7.38 22.06
CA LEU A 183 2.01 6.34 21.65
C LEU A 183 3.47 6.81 21.65
N ALA A 184 3.73 8.12 21.59
CA ALA A 184 5.10 8.65 21.67
C ALA A 184 5.69 8.57 23.10
N CYS A 185 4.84 8.37 24.11
CA CYS A 185 5.26 8.22 25.50
C CYS A 185 6.26 7.07 25.75
N PRO A 186 6.03 5.83 25.24
CA PRO A 186 7.04 4.78 25.28
C PRO A 186 8.12 4.96 24.22
N PHE A 187 7.82 5.58 23.07
CA PHE A 187 8.72 5.60 21.92
C PHE A 187 8.51 6.85 21.02
N PRO A 188 9.37 7.88 21.11
CA PRO A 188 9.12 9.22 20.54
C PRO A 188 9.36 9.34 19.02
N VAL A 189 9.49 8.23 18.30
CA VAL A 189 9.69 8.18 16.84
C VAL A 189 8.82 7.09 16.20
N ILE A 190 7.62 6.87 16.74
CA ILE A 190 6.69 5.83 16.29
C ILE A 190 6.19 6.11 14.87
N CYS A 191 6.00 7.38 14.49
CA CYS A 191 5.56 7.73 13.14
C CYS A 191 6.67 7.48 12.12
N LEU A 192 7.92 7.80 12.47
CA LEU A 192 9.07 7.45 11.64
C LEU A 192 9.21 5.92 11.49
N MET A 193 9.12 5.18 12.59
CA MET A 193 9.17 3.71 12.53
C MET A 193 8.05 3.11 11.72
N TRP A 194 6.88 3.76 11.68
CA TRP A 194 5.78 3.33 10.83
C TRP A 194 6.16 3.31 9.34
N TYR A 195 6.90 4.32 8.85
CA TYR A 195 7.44 4.31 7.49
C TYR A 195 8.39 3.14 7.24
N VAL A 196 9.22 2.79 8.23
CA VAL A 196 10.12 1.62 8.15
C VAL A 196 9.34 0.31 8.14
N CYS A 197 8.28 0.21 8.92
CA CYS A 197 7.38 -0.95 8.93
C CYS A 197 6.73 -1.21 7.57
N GLY A 198 6.66 -0.21 6.67
CA GLY A 198 6.20 -0.35 5.29
C GLY A 198 7.04 -1.32 4.44
N ILE A 199 8.26 -1.67 4.88
CA ILE A 199 9.07 -2.72 4.24
C ILE A 199 8.40 -4.09 4.35
N VAL A 200 7.69 -4.37 5.45
CA VAL A 200 7.04 -5.67 5.70
C VAL A 200 5.96 -5.98 4.64
N PRO A 201 4.94 -5.13 4.41
CA PRO A 201 3.96 -5.37 3.35
C PRO A 201 4.62 -5.38 1.96
N GLY A 202 5.66 -4.57 1.74
CA GLY A 202 6.43 -4.59 0.49
C GLY A 202 7.14 -5.94 0.24
N ALA A 203 7.75 -6.53 1.28
CA ALA A 203 8.42 -7.82 1.21
C ALA A 203 7.45 -8.98 0.98
N ILE A 204 6.31 -8.96 1.68
CA ILE A 204 5.23 -9.95 1.50
C ILE A 204 4.68 -9.86 0.08
N HIS A 205 4.41 -8.65 -0.42
CA HIS A 205 3.96 -8.43 -1.78
C HIS A 205 5.00 -8.96 -2.78
N ALA A 206 6.26 -8.54 -2.71
CA ALA A 206 7.32 -9.02 -3.60
C ALA A 206 7.50 -10.55 -3.57
N CYS A 207 7.31 -11.17 -2.40
CA CYS A 207 7.39 -12.63 -2.25
C CYS A 207 6.21 -13.32 -2.94
N LEU A 208 4.98 -12.90 -2.63
CA LEU A 208 3.76 -13.48 -3.20
C LEU A 208 3.65 -13.23 -4.71
N SER A 209 4.11 -12.08 -5.21
CA SER A 209 4.13 -11.79 -6.65
C SER A 209 5.09 -12.73 -7.41
N ARG A 210 6.22 -13.12 -6.80
CA ARG A 210 7.15 -14.10 -7.38
C ARG A 210 6.63 -15.52 -7.29
N LEU A 211 6.02 -15.88 -6.16
CA LEU A 211 5.36 -17.17 -6.00
C LEU A 211 4.25 -17.36 -7.02
N ARG A 212 3.44 -16.32 -7.25
CA ARG A 212 2.38 -16.32 -8.27
C ARG A 212 2.94 -16.62 -9.66
N VAL A 213 3.96 -15.89 -10.11
CA VAL A 213 4.56 -16.09 -11.44
C VAL A 213 5.16 -17.49 -11.59
N ARG A 214 5.81 -18.01 -10.54
CA ARG A 214 6.30 -19.40 -10.55
C ARG A 214 5.15 -20.40 -10.66
N TRP A 215 4.07 -20.16 -9.92
CA TRP A 215 2.91 -21.04 -9.90
C TRP A 215 2.17 -21.04 -11.24
N THR A 216 1.91 -19.87 -11.83
CA THR A 216 1.26 -19.77 -13.15
C THR A 216 2.08 -20.44 -14.24
N ARG A 217 3.40 -20.24 -14.26
CA ARG A 217 4.30 -20.93 -15.20
C ARG A 217 4.21 -22.45 -15.07
N ASN A 218 4.27 -22.97 -13.84
CA ASN A 218 4.15 -24.41 -13.60
C ASN A 218 2.77 -24.95 -14.04
N TRP A 219 1.70 -24.20 -13.80
CA TRP A 219 0.35 -24.55 -14.26
C TRP A 219 0.24 -24.57 -15.78
N GLU A 220 0.85 -23.61 -16.47
CA GLU A 220 0.86 -23.60 -17.94
C GLU A 220 1.65 -24.77 -18.52
N GLU A 221 2.79 -25.10 -17.93
CA GLU A 221 3.58 -26.27 -18.32
C GLU A 221 2.77 -27.55 -18.13
N GLN A 222 2.05 -27.71 -17.01
CA GLN A 222 1.15 -28.83 -16.78
C GLN A 222 -0.01 -28.87 -17.79
N ARG A 223 -0.63 -27.73 -18.11
CA ARG A 223 -1.69 -27.65 -19.13
C ARG A 223 -1.18 -27.98 -20.53
N LYS A 224 0.06 -27.58 -20.87
CA LYS A 224 0.71 -27.92 -22.14
C LYS A 224 1.04 -29.42 -22.20
N ALA A 225 1.52 -30.00 -21.09
CA ALA A 225 1.77 -31.44 -20.99
C ALA A 225 0.47 -32.26 -21.13
N TYR A 226 -0.60 -31.87 -20.44
CA TYR A 226 -1.91 -32.51 -20.56
C TYR A 226 -2.48 -32.43 -21.99
N ARG A 227 -2.38 -31.26 -22.65
CA ARG A 227 -2.80 -31.11 -24.06
C ARG A 227 -2.02 -32.00 -25.04
N ARG A 228 -0.71 -32.18 -24.82
CA ARG A 228 0.12 -33.10 -25.63
C ARG A 228 -0.22 -34.57 -25.38
N ALA A 229 -0.53 -34.95 -24.14
CA ALA A 229 -0.97 -36.31 -23.83
C ALA A 229 -2.30 -36.64 -24.53
N ALA A 230 -3.28 -35.73 -24.46
CA ALA A 230 -4.57 -35.91 -25.11
C ALA A 230 -4.49 -35.92 -26.66
N SER A 231 -3.60 -35.12 -27.26
CA SER A 231 -3.38 -35.17 -28.72
C SER A 231 -2.73 -36.47 -29.17
N ASN A 232 -1.88 -37.08 -28.35
CA ASN A 232 -1.25 -38.35 -28.67
C ASN A 232 -2.23 -39.52 -28.57
N GLU A 233 -3.18 -39.47 -27.63
CA GLU A 233 -4.20 -40.51 -27.44
C GLU A 233 -5.22 -40.52 -28.59
N THR A 234 -5.66 -39.34 -29.05
CA THR A 234 -6.55 -39.22 -30.23
C THR A 234 -5.89 -39.68 -31.54
N SER A 235 -4.57 -39.58 -31.66
CA SER A 235 -3.84 -40.14 -32.82
C SER A 235 -3.85 -41.67 -32.84
N TYR A 236 -3.88 -42.33 -31.68
CA TYR A 236 -3.90 -43.80 -31.59
C TYR A 236 -5.27 -44.41 -31.96
N ASP A 237 -6.37 -43.72 -31.66
CA ASP A 237 -7.71 -44.19 -32.02
C ASP A 237 -8.01 -44.04 -33.52
N HIS A 238 -7.47 -42.99 -34.18
CA HIS A 238 -7.68 -42.83 -35.63
C HIS A 238 -6.98 -43.93 -36.46
N GLU A 239 -5.84 -44.44 -36.00
CA GLU A 239 -5.12 -45.54 -36.66
C GLU A 239 -5.80 -46.91 -36.42
N ARG A 240 -6.51 -47.06 -35.29
CA ARG A 240 -7.29 -48.26 -34.97
C ARG A 240 -8.63 -48.32 -35.71
N SER A 241 -9.26 -47.18 -35.98
CA SER A 241 -10.50 -47.10 -36.77
C SER A 241 -10.28 -47.23 -38.29
N THR A 242 -9.06 -47.09 -38.81
CA THR A 242 -8.76 -47.38 -40.23
C THR A 242 -8.61 -48.87 -40.56
N LEU A 243 -8.67 -49.78 -39.57
CA LEU A 243 -8.52 -51.22 -39.82
C LEU A 243 -9.84 -52.01 -39.87
N GLN A 244 -11.01 -51.38 -39.76
CA GLN A 244 -12.29 -52.08 -39.91
C GLN A 244 -13.36 -51.24 -40.59
N VAL A 245 -13.99 -51.90 -41.58
CA VAL A 245 -15.28 -51.60 -42.24
C VAL A 245 -15.18 -50.86 -43.58
N SER A 246 -14.88 -51.64 -44.62
CA SER A 246 -15.42 -51.43 -45.97
C SER A 246 -16.93 -51.75 -45.95
N VAL A 247 -17.79 -50.72 -45.91
CA VAL A 247 -19.22 -50.84 -46.23
C VAL A 247 -19.46 -50.20 -47.61
N PRO A 248 -20.22 -50.84 -48.51
CA PRO A 248 -20.48 -50.31 -49.85
C PRO A 248 -21.41 -49.10 -49.80
N ALA A 249 -21.13 -48.16 -50.70
CA ALA A 249 -21.92 -46.97 -50.93
C ALA A 249 -23.23 -47.30 -51.65
N GLU A 250 -24.36 -46.79 -51.12
CA GLU A 250 -25.52 -46.48 -51.94
C GLU A 250 -26.36 -45.34 -51.33
N HIS A 251 -26.57 -44.31 -52.16
CA HIS A 251 -27.63 -43.30 -52.19
C HIS A 251 -28.12 -42.63 -50.89
N VAL A 252 -27.98 -41.29 -50.80
CA VAL A 252 -29.11 -40.33 -50.77
C VAL A 252 -28.60 -38.94 -51.18
N ALA A 253 -29.33 -38.32 -52.10
CA ALA A 253 -29.16 -36.97 -52.59
C ALA A 253 -29.96 -35.95 -51.76
N ALA A 254 -29.52 -34.69 -51.89
CA ALA A 254 -30.31 -33.45 -51.89
C ALA A 254 -30.55 -32.67 -50.58
N ALA A 255 -30.28 -31.36 -50.76
CA ALA A 255 -30.98 -30.18 -50.24
C ALA A 255 -30.69 -29.72 -48.80
N GLY A 256 -30.42 -28.42 -48.66
CA GLY A 256 -30.61 -27.71 -47.39
C GLY A 256 -29.62 -26.59 -47.09
N GLU A 257 -29.72 -25.52 -47.86
CA GLU A 257 -29.38 -24.14 -47.50
C GLU A 257 -29.76 -23.80 -46.03
N HIS A 258 -28.81 -23.28 -45.23
CA HIS A 258 -29.15 -22.30 -44.21
C HIS A 258 -27.93 -21.48 -43.73
N ASP A 259 -27.91 -20.23 -44.17
CA ASP A 259 -27.18 -19.12 -43.58
C ASP A 259 -27.46 -19.00 -42.07
N THR A 260 -26.42 -18.76 -41.28
CA THR A 260 -26.55 -18.08 -39.98
C THR A 260 -25.36 -17.14 -39.73
N ASN A 261 -25.58 -15.90 -40.17
CA ASN A 261 -25.31 -14.66 -39.44
C ASN A 261 -24.02 -14.59 -38.60
N SER A 262 -22.97 -14.13 -39.29
CA SER A 262 -21.93 -13.30 -38.71
C SER A 262 -22.54 -11.99 -38.17
N SER A 263 -22.95 -11.97 -36.91
CA SER A 263 -23.26 -10.73 -36.19
C SER A 263 -21.94 -10.02 -35.84
N LYS A 264 -21.49 -9.16 -36.75
CA LYS A 264 -20.63 -8.02 -36.44
C LYS A 264 -21.37 -7.13 -35.44
N PHE A 265 -21.19 -7.38 -34.15
CA PHE A 265 -21.47 -6.37 -33.13
C PHE A 265 -20.27 -5.42 -33.12
N SER A 266 -20.50 -4.27 -33.75
CA SER A 266 -19.63 -3.10 -33.76
C SER A 266 -19.20 -2.76 -32.34
N GLN A 267 -17.98 -3.15 -31.99
CA GLN A 267 -17.31 -2.66 -30.81
C GLN A 267 -16.97 -1.19 -31.08
N SER A 268 -17.76 -0.32 -30.45
CA SER A 268 -17.54 1.12 -30.44
C SER A 268 -16.12 1.39 -29.95
N LYS A 269 -15.42 2.17 -30.75
CA LYS A 269 -14.01 2.47 -30.70
C LYS A 269 -13.80 3.70 -29.83
N GLU A 270 -13.90 3.55 -28.50
CA GLU A 270 -13.48 4.57 -27.53
C GLU A 270 -12.88 3.88 -26.29
N GLY A 271 -11.64 4.25 -25.93
CA GLY A 271 -10.97 3.82 -24.70
C GLY A 271 -9.70 2.95 -24.86
N LEU A 272 -8.92 3.17 -25.92
CA LEU A 272 -7.61 2.53 -26.11
C LEU A 272 -6.61 3.09 -25.08
N GLY A 273 -6.45 2.38 -23.96
CA GLY A 273 -5.44 2.66 -22.93
C GLY A 273 -5.80 2.25 -21.50
N THR A 274 -7.00 1.74 -21.22
CA THR A 274 -7.49 1.58 -19.83
C THR A 274 -7.90 0.16 -19.39
N SER A 275 -7.78 -0.85 -20.25
CA SER A 275 -8.26 -2.20 -19.90
C SER A 275 -7.21 -3.09 -19.23
N GLU A 276 -5.93 -3.07 -19.63
CA GLU A 276 -4.94 -3.98 -19.04
C GLU A 276 -4.54 -3.60 -17.60
N SER A 277 -4.54 -2.30 -17.26
CA SER A 277 -4.18 -1.90 -15.89
C SER A 277 -5.29 -2.14 -14.87
N LYS A 278 -6.57 -2.13 -15.29
CA LYS A 278 -7.72 -2.43 -14.42
C LYS A 278 -7.85 -3.92 -14.13
N ASP A 279 -7.51 -4.76 -15.11
CA ASP A 279 -7.55 -6.22 -14.92
C ASP A 279 -6.39 -6.70 -14.04
N GLN A 280 -5.26 -5.99 -14.01
CA GLN A 280 -4.09 -6.39 -13.21
C GLN A 280 -4.26 -6.15 -11.70
N GLU A 281 -5.03 -5.13 -11.28
CA GLU A 281 -5.39 -4.91 -9.87
C GLU A 281 -6.39 -5.97 -9.36
N SER A 282 -7.24 -6.49 -10.26
CA SER A 282 -8.17 -7.59 -10.00
C SER A 282 -7.48 -8.96 -9.80
N GLU A 283 -6.23 -9.12 -10.23
CA GLU A 283 -5.50 -10.39 -10.11
C GLU A 283 -4.56 -10.45 -8.89
N GLU A 284 -4.52 -9.42 -8.05
CA GLU A 284 -3.77 -9.48 -6.82
C GLU A 284 -4.37 -10.47 -5.81
N TRP A 285 -3.51 -11.25 -5.15
CA TRP A 285 -3.94 -12.18 -4.12
C TRP A 285 -4.56 -11.37 -2.98
N TRP A 286 -5.75 -11.78 -2.53
CA TRP A 286 -6.47 -11.13 -1.42
C TRP A 286 -5.59 -10.93 -0.17
N ILE A 287 -4.62 -11.82 0.07
CA ILE A 287 -3.66 -11.72 1.18
C ILE A 287 -2.81 -10.44 1.08
N VAL A 288 -2.35 -10.08 -0.12
CA VAL A 288 -1.56 -8.86 -0.36
C VAL A 288 -2.39 -7.63 -0.03
N GLN A 289 -3.62 -7.59 -0.54
CA GLN A 289 -4.57 -6.50 -0.26
C GLN A 289 -4.86 -6.38 1.24
N LEU A 290 -5.09 -7.51 1.92
CA LEU A 290 -5.33 -7.54 3.35
C LEU A 290 -4.14 -7.01 4.16
N VAL A 291 -2.91 -7.42 3.81
CA VAL A 291 -1.69 -6.97 4.49
C VAL A 291 -1.49 -5.46 4.32
N TRP A 292 -1.72 -4.92 3.13
CA TRP A 292 -1.69 -3.47 2.90
C TRP A 292 -2.83 -2.73 3.60
N ALA A 293 -4.02 -3.32 3.66
CA ALA A 293 -5.15 -2.76 4.40
C ALA A 293 -4.86 -2.68 5.90
N ILE A 294 -4.35 -3.74 6.50
CA ILE A 294 -3.93 -3.76 7.92
C ILE A 294 -2.86 -2.70 8.18
N TYR A 295 -1.86 -2.62 7.30
CA TYR A 295 -0.85 -1.56 7.37
C TYR A 295 -1.55 -0.20 7.36
N ASN A 296 -2.37 0.12 6.36
CA ASN A 296 -3.03 1.44 6.30
C ASN A 296 -3.88 1.76 7.53
N ILE A 297 -4.68 0.81 8.02
CA ILE A 297 -5.53 1.01 9.21
C ILE A 297 -4.65 1.31 10.43
N ALA A 298 -3.60 0.52 10.65
CA ALA A 298 -2.68 0.73 11.76
C ALA A 298 -1.92 2.06 11.62
N GLY A 299 -1.55 2.47 10.41
CA GLY A 299 -0.95 3.77 10.13
C GLY A 299 -1.90 4.92 10.49
N THR A 300 -3.17 4.83 10.08
CA THR A 300 -4.19 5.80 10.48
C THR A 300 -4.29 5.86 12.00
N LEU A 301 -4.31 4.72 12.70
CA LEU A 301 -4.34 4.72 14.18
C LEU A 301 -3.10 5.40 14.78
N VAL A 302 -1.91 5.13 14.25
CA VAL A 302 -0.66 5.78 14.69
C VAL A 302 -0.73 7.29 14.51
N PHE A 303 -1.16 7.79 13.34
CA PHE A 303 -1.26 9.23 13.10
C PHE A 303 -2.41 9.89 13.88
N THR A 304 -3.56 9.23 14.02
CA THR A 304 -4.67 9.73 14.85
C THR A 304 -4.30 9.81 16.32
N SER A 305 -3.32 9.03 16.78
CA SER A 305 -2.84 9.12 18.18
C SER A 305 -2.25 10.48 18.52
N ILE A 306 -1.84 11.26 17.50
CA ILE A 306 -1.33 12.62 17.62
C ILE A 306 -2.51 13.60 17.77
N MET A 307 -3.19 13.55 18.92
CA MET A 307 -4.49 14.19 19.07
C MET A 307 -4.44 15.66 19.46
N ALA A 308 -3.31 16.18 19.95
CA ALA A 308 -3.29 17.52 20.54
C ALA A 308 -2.22 18.43 19.93
N VAL A 309 -2.33 18.62 18.63
CA VAL A 309 -1.47 19.47 17.82
C VAL A 309 -2.14 20.83 17.61
N THR A 310 -1.39 21.92 17.70
CA THR A 310 -1.87 23.26 17.32
C THR A 310 -2.04 23.36 15.80
N VAL A 311 -2.82 24.32 15.32
CA VAL A 311 -3.04 24.50 13.86
C VAL A 311 -1.72 24.70 13.10
N LEU A 312 -0.77 25.45 13.68
CA LEU A 312 0.55 25.66 13.06
C LEU A 312 1.39 24.39 13.03
N GLU A 313 1.42 23.62 14.12
CA GLU A 313 2.12 22.32 14.14
C GLU A 313 1.46 21.32 13.18
N LEU A 314 0.12 21.31 13.07
CA LEU A 314 -0.62 20.46 12.13
C LEU A 314 -0.23 20.79 10.69
N PHE A 315 -0.12 22.08 10.37
CA PHE A 315 0.35 22.52 9.06
C PHE A 315 1.78 22.02 8.78
N VAL A 316 2.69 22.13 9.75
CA VAL A 316 4.06 21.61 9.61
C VAL A 316 4.06 20.09 9.39
N TRP A 317 3.27 19.34 10.15
CA TRP A 317 3.07 17.90 9.96
C TRP A 317 2.63 17.56 8.55
N VAL A 318 1.60 18.24 8.04
CA VAL A 318 1.08 18.03 6.68
C VAL A 318 2.17 18.29 5.65
N VAL A 319 2.87 19.42 5.74
CA VAL A 319 3.93 19.78 4.78
C VAL A 319 5.09 18.79 4.81
N VAL A 320 5.55 18.38 6.00
CA VAL A 320 6.66 17.43 6.15
C VAL A 320 6.24 16.04 5.66
N CYS A 321 5.04 15.56 5.98
CA CYS A 321 4.54 14.27 5.51
C CYS A 321 4.35 14.27 3.98
N PHE A 322 3.84 15.36 3.43
CA PHE A 322 3.72 15.54 1.98
C PHE A 322 5.09 15.50 1.30
N ALA A 323 6.08 16.24 1.83
CA ALA A 323 7.44 16.22 1.33
C ALA A 323 8.10 14.84 1.44
N ALA A 324 7.94 14.13 2.57
CA ALA A 324 8.42 12.77 2.78
C ALA A 324 7.83 11.80 1.76
N THR A 325 6.52 11.93 1.49
CA THR A 325 5.81 11.09 0.53
C THR A 325 6.29 11.37 -0.89
N GLY A 326 6.39 12.65 -1.29
CA GLY A 326 6.91 13.04 -2.60
C GLY A 326 8.34 12.56 -2.83
N ALA A 327 9.22 12.75 -1.84
CA ALA A 327 10.60 12.25 -1.89
C ALA A 327 10.66 10.72 -1.99
N SER A 328 9.81 10.00 -1.26
CA SER A 328 9.74 8.53 -1.32
C SER A 328 9.35 8.05 -2.72
N LYS A 329 8.32 8.66 -3.33
CA LYS A 329 7.89 8.31 -4.69
C LYS A 329 8.95 8.65 -5.73
N MET A 330 9.54 9.85 -5.65
CA MET A 330 10.62 10.23 -6.56
C MET A 330 11.81 9.27 -6.47
N LEU A 331 12.19 8.89 -5.24
CA LEU A 331 13.27 7.92 -5.03
C LEU A 331 12.94 6.57 -5.67
N ALA A 332 11.75 6.01 -5.42
CA ALA A 332 11.35 4.75 -6.03
C ALA A 332 11.32 4.82 -7.56
N TYR A 333 10.85 5.93 -8.12
CA TYR A 333 10.84 6.15 -9.55
C TYR A 333 12.25 6.15 -10.16
N PHE A 334 13.19 6.90 -9.58
CA PHE A 334 14.57 6.90 -10.05
C PHE A 334 15.31 5.59 -9.79
N ILE A 335 14.97 4.86 -8.72
CA ILE A 335 15.49 3.50 -8.51
C ILE A 335 15.05 2.59 -9.67
N CYS A 336 13.78 2.61 -10.07
CA CYS A 336 13.32 1.83 -11.22
C CYS A 336 14.11 2.18 -12.49
N LEU A 337 14.26 3.47 -12.80
CA LEU A 337 15.03 3.93 -13.97
C LEU A 337 16.52 3.55 -13.90
N ALA A 338 17.14 3.54 -12.71
CA ALA A 338 18.55 3.20 -12.57
C ALA A 338 18.86 1.72 -12.92
N PHE A 339 17.85 0.85 -12.81
CA PHE A 339 17.93 -0.58 -13.13
C PHE A 339 17.35 -0.93 -14.50
N GLU A 340 16.95 0.06 -15.28
CA GLU A 340 16.41 -0.12 -16.63
C GLU A 340 17.56 -0.28 -17.64
N ASP A 341 17.51 -1.34 -18.47
CA ASP A 341 18.60 -1.74 -19.37
C ASP A 341 18.75 -0.84 -20.64
N GLY A 342 18.10 0.34 -20.67
CA GLY A 342 18.02 1.23 -21.85
C GLY A 342 18.50 2.67 -21.68
N ILE A 343 19.12 2.99 -20.53
CA ILE A 343 19.63 4.33 -20.14
C ILE A 343 21.15 4.28 -19.93
#